data_AF-A0A7S0L288-F1
#
_entry.id   AF-A0A7S0L288-F1
#
_cell.length_a   1.000
_cell.length_b   1.000
_cell.length_c   1.000
_cell.angle_alpha   90.00
_cell.angle_beta   90.00
_cell.angle_gamma   90.00
#
_symmetry.space_group_name_H-M   'P 1'
#
loop_
_entity.id
_entity.type
_entity.pdbx_description
1 polymer ?
#
loop_
_entity_poly.entity_id
_entity_poly.type
_entity_poly.pdbx_seq_one_letter_code
_entity_poly.pdbx_strand_id
1 'polypeptide(L)'
;GGEPSGMRRQLKDQKGALDNLDDLDHDEIEYAAFNKAFYAPGHVVSSMSDDEVSSYRKTLNVSCSGFDVPRPLKRFEHAGFHPSLLAAIRKHGYEAPTPIQCQTL
;
A
#
# COMPACT_ATOMS: atom_id res chain seq x y z
N GLY A 1 33.70 -7.36 -32.27
CA GLY A 1 33.20 -6.41 -31.26
C GLY A 1 33.42 -7.01 -29.89
N GLY A 2 34.42 -6.55 -29.16
CA GLY A 2 34.70 -7.01 -27.80
C GLY A 2 33.97 -6.13 -26.80
N GLU A 3 33.07 -6.70 -26.01
CA GLU A 3 32.42 -5.97 -24.92
C GLU A 3 33.46 -5.51 -23.89
N PRO A 4 33.28 -4.33 -23.26
CA PRO A 4 34.23 -3.80 -22.29
C PRO A 4 34.21 -4.64 -21.01
N SER A 5 35.13 -5.60 -20.93
CA SER A 5 35.33 -6.55 -19.81
C SER A 5 35.47 -5.91 -18.42
N GLY A 6 35.74 -4.60 -18.34
CA GLY A 6 35.87 -3.85 -17.08
C GLY A 6 34.55 -3.66 -16.32
N MET A 7 33.44 -3.38 -17.01
CA MET A 7 32.15 -3.09 -16.37
C MET A 7 31.53 -4.34 -15.71
N ARG A 8 31.71 -5.51 -16.33
CA ARG A 8 31.22 -6.81 -15.81
C ARG A 8 31.94 -7.25 -14.54
N ARG A 9 33.18 -6.80 -14.33
CA ARG A 9 33.98 -7.17 -13.15
C ARG A 9 33.57 -6.35 -11.94
N GLN A 10 33.38 -5.03 -12.08
CA GLN A 10 32.88 -4.16 -11.01
C GLN A 10 31.49 -4.55 -10.48
N LEU A 11 30.56 -4.97 -11.34
CA LEU A 11 29.23 -5.44 -10.92
C LEU A 11 29.30 -6.79 -10.18
N LYS A 12 30.25 -7.68 -10.54
CA LYS A 12 30.48 -8.94 -9.82
C LYS A 12 31.10 -8.72 -8.45
N ASP A 13 32.03 -7.78 -8.35
CA ASP A 13 32.70 -7.44 -7.10
C ASP A 13 31.72 -6.75 -6.11
N GLN A 14 30.84 -5.87 -6.60
CA GLN A 14 29.76 -5.31 -5.78
C GLN A 14 28.71 -6.35 -5.36
N LYS A 15 28.36 -7.28 -6.25
CA LYS A 15 27.43 -8.37 -5.92
C LYS A 15 28.03 -9.33 -4.89
N GLY A 16 29.30 -9.72 -5.05
CA GLY A 16 30.01 -10.57 -4.08
C GLY A 16 30.20 -9.90 -2.71
N ALA A 17 30.29 -8.57 -2.65
CA ALA A 17 30.31 -7.83 -1.39
C ALA A 17 28.95 -7.80 -0.68
N LEU A 18 27.84 -7.77 -1.42
CA LEU A 18 26.48 -7.87 -0.87
C LEU A 18 26.13 -9.29 -0.43
N ASP A 19 26.65 -10.29 -1.15
CA ASP A 19 26.44 -11.73 -0.84
C ASP A 19 27.18 -12.18 0.44
N ASN A 20 28.04 -11.34 1.05
CA ASN A 20 28.80 -11.61 2.29
C ASN A 20 28.41 -10.69 3.46
N LEU A 21 27.19 -10.15 3.46
CA LEU A 21 26.63 -9.48 4.63
C LEU A 21 26.06 -10.55 5.57
N ASP A 22 26.44 -10.50 6.85
CA ASP A 22 25.77 -11.28 7.88
C ASP A 22 24.29 -10.86 7.96
N ASP A 23 23.41 -11.82 8.23
CA ASP A 23 21.99 -11.54 8.43
C ASP A 23 21.82 -10.60 9.63
N LEU A 24 21.01 -9.55 9.45
CA LEU A 24 20.74 -8.59 10.52
C LEU A 24 19.76 -9.23 11.52
N ASP A 25 20.24 -9.49 12.73
CA ASP A 25 19.37 -9.91 13.83
C ASP A 25 18.57 -8.71 14.36
N HIS A 26 17.28 -8.67 14.04
CA HIS A 26 16.39 -7.62 14.50
C HIS A 26 16.03 -7.74 15.99
N ASP A 27 16.28 -8.88 16.64
CA ASP A 27 16.02 -9.07 18.07
C ASP A 27 17.05 -8.34 18.95
N GLU A 28 18.26 -8.06 18.42
CA GLU A 28 19.29 -7.29 19.09
C GLU A 28 19.12 -5.76 18.98
N ILE A 29 18.14 -5.30 18.20
CA ILE A 29 17.91 -3.87 17.92
C ILE A 29 16.65 -3.39 18.66
N GLU A 30 16.83 -2.41 19.55
CA GLU A 30 15.70 -1.74 20.21
C GLU A 30 15.08 -0.68 19.30
N TYR A 31 13.92 -1.00 18.71
CA TYR A 31 13.16 -0.07 17.86
C TYR A 31 12.27 0.85 18.69
N ALA A 32 12.19 2.12 18.29
CA ALA A 32 11.20 3.04 18.83
C ALA A 32 9.77 2.55 18.54
N ALA A 33 8.89 2.67 19.54
CA ALA A 33 7.48 2.35 19.38
C ALA A 33 6.82 3.28 18.35
N PHE A 34 5.91 2.72 17.54
CA PHE A 34 5.12 3.48 16.58
C PHE A 34 3.69 2.95 16.50
N ASN A 35 2.75 3.81 16.08
CA ASN A 35 1.37 3.42 15.91
C ASN A 35 1.17 2.69 14.57
N LYS A 36 0.77 1.42 14.64
CA LYS A 36 0.43 0.59 13.46
C LYS A 36 -1.05 0.71 13.06
N ALA A 37 -1.94 0.98 14.01
CA ALA A 37 -3.38 1.02 13.82
C ALA A 37 -3.90 2.46 13.89
N PHE A 38 -3.61 3.23 12.85
CA PHE A 38 -4.02 4.64 12.76
C PHE A 38 -5.28 4.86 11.93
N TYR A 39 -5.72 3.87 11.14
CA TYR A 39 -6.92 3.99 10.32
C TYR A 39 -8.18 3.88 11.18
N ALA A 40 -9.04 4.88 11.08
CA ALA A 40 -10.37 4.90 11.67
C ALA A 40 -11.39 5.15 10.55
N PRO A 41 -12.22 4.17 10.17
CA PRO A 41 -13.18 4.33 9.09
C PRO A 41 -14.22 5.39 9.46
N GLY A 42 -14.54 6.27 8.51
CA GLY A 42 -15.65 7.21 8.66
C GLY A 42 -17.00 6.50 8.73
N HIS A 43 -18.00 7.15 9.33
CA HIS A 43 -19.34 6.58 9.56
C HIS A 43 -19.94 5.90 8.33
N VAL A 44 -19.79 6.52 7.15
CA VAL A 44 -20.32 6.02 5.87
C VAL A 44 -19.75 4.66 5.49
N VAL A 45 -18.47 4.41 5.76
CA VAL A 45 -17.79 3.14 5.46
C VAL A 45 -18.10 2.12 6.53
N SER A 46 -18.10 2.52 7.81
CA SER A 46 -18.38 1.62 8.94
C SER A 46 -19.84 1.16 8.99
N SER A 47 -20.79 1.96 8.47
CA SER A 47 -22.22 1.63 8.49
C SER A 47 -22.66 0.70 7.36
N MET A 48 -21.79 0.37 6.41
CA MET A 48 -22.16 -0.53 5.31
C MET A 48 -22.42 -1.93 5.85
N SER A 49 -23.55 -2.53 5.48
CA SER A 49 -23.84 -3.93 5.80
C SER A 49 -22.90 -4.88 5.06
N ASP A 50 -22.82 -6.13 5.51
CA ASP A 50 -21.98 -7.14 4.84
C ASP A 50 -22.48 -7.45 3.43
N ASP A 51 -23.80 -7.41 3.21
CA ASP A 51 -24.43 -7.58 1.89
C ASP A 51 -24.08 -6.41 0.96
N GLU A 52 -24.10 -5.17 1.47
CA GLU A 52 -23.70 -4.00 0.70
C GLU A 52 -22.21 -4.05 0.34
N VAL A 53 -21.34 -4.47 1.27
CA VAL A 53 -19.91 -4.66 1.00
C VAL A 53 -19.69 -5.73 -0.06
N SER A 54 -20.33 -6.89 0.08
CA SER A 54 -20.23 -7.99 -0.87
C SER A 54 -20.71 -7.58 -2.26
N SER A 55 -21.85 -6.90 -2.33
CA SER A 55 -22.40 -6.40 -3.59
C SER A 55 -21.47 -5.37 -4.24
N TYR A 56 -20.93 -4.44 -3.45
CA TYR A 56 -20.03 -3.42 -3.97
C TYR A 56 -18.70 -4.02 -4.46
N ARG A 57 -18.10 -4.97 -3.72
CA ARG A 57 -16.90 -5.71 -4.17
C ARG A 57 -17.13 -6.41 -5.51
N LYS A 58 -18.31 -7.01 -5.72
CA LYS A 58 -18.69 -7.60 -7.02
C LYS A 58 -18.72 -6.55 -8.14
N THR A 59 -19.31 -5.37 -7.90
CA THR A 59 -19.32 -4.29 -8.91
C THR A 59 -17.93 -3.77 -9.28
N LEU A 60 -16.99 -3.85 -8.34
CA LEU A 60 -15.59 -3.46 -8.53
C LEU A 60 -14.74 -4.58 -9.13
N ASN A 61 -15.28 -5.80 -9.28
CA ASN A 61 -14.54 -7.00 -9.63
C ASN A 61 -13.34 -7.28 -8.68
N VAL A 62 -13.57 -7.09 -7.38
CA VAL A 62 -12.57 -7.27 -6.30
C VAL A 62 -12.94 -8.48 -5.45
N SER A 63 -11.95 -9.32 -5.17
CA SER A 63 -12.02 -10.40 -4.18
C SER A 63 -11.01 -10.16 -3.08
N CYS A 64 -11.35 -10.56 -1.85
CA CYS A 64 -10.47 -10.43 -0.69
C CYS A 64 -10.46 -11.74 0.09
N SER A 65 -9.31 -12.10 0.65
CA SER A 65 -9.12 -13.23 1.54
C SER A 65 -8.41 -12.78 2.82
N GLY A 66 -8.56 -13.55 3.89
CA GLY A 66 -8.01 -13.23 5.21
C GLY A 66 -9.06 -12.78 6.22
N PHE A 67 -8.59 -12.34 7.38
CA PHE A 67 -9.42 -11.91 8.51
C PHE A 67 -9.50 -10.38 8.56
N ASP A 68 -10.61 -9.85 9.06
CA ASP A 68 -10.84 -8.42 9.30
C ASP A 68 -10.53 -7.49 8.11
N VAL A 69 -10.85 -7.94 6.89
CA VAL A 69 -10.66 -7.13 5.69
C VAL A 69 -11.50 -5.84 5.78
N PRO A 70 -10.88 -4.64 5.73
CA PRO A 70 -11.60 -3.38 5.81
C PRO A 70 -12.71 -3.26 4.76
N ARG A 71 -13.78 -2.54 5.11
CA ARG A 71 -14.87 -2.27 4.17
C ARG A 71 -14.36 -1.30 3.08
N PRO A 72 -14.68 -1.56 1.80
CA PRO A 72 -14.23 -0.71 0.70
C PRO A 72 -14.83 0.69 0.77
N LEU A 73 -13.99 1.70 0.53
CA LEU A 73 -14.42 3.09 0.36
C LEU A 73 -15.01 3.33 -1.04
N LYS A 74 -15.90 4.32 -1.12
CA LYS A 74 -16.57 4.73 -2.37
C LYS A 74 -16.00 6.02 -2.96
N ARG A 75 -15.32 6.83 -2.15
CA ARG A 75 -14.86 8.18 -2.49
C ARG A 75 -13.57 8.51 -1.73
N PHE A 76 -12.72 9.36 -2.31
CA PHE A 76 -11.49 9.81 -1.65
C PHE A 76 -11.73 10.53 -0.33
N GLU A 77 -12.87 11.20 -0.16
CA GLU A 77 -13.22 11.87 1.11
C GLU A 77 -13.38 10.89 2.28
N HIS A 78 -13.59 9.60 2.02
CA HIS A 78 -13.76 8.59 3.06
C HIS A 78 -12.42 8.02 3.55
N ALA A 79 -11.32 8.30 2.85
CA ALA A 79 -9.99 7.74 3.15
C ALA A 79 -9.25 8.47 4.29
N GLY A 80 -9.85 9.52 4.88
CA GLY A 80 -9.22 10.26 5.98
C GLY A 80 -7.97 11.05 5.59
N PHE A 81 -7.77 11.33 4.30
CA PHE A 81 -6.62 12.07 3.81
C PHE A 81 -6.59 13.51 4.30
N HIS A 82 -5.37 14.03 4.48
CA HIS A 82 -5.17 15.45 4.78
C HIS A 82 -5.78 16.34 3.67
N PRO A 83 -6.37 17.51 4.01
CA PRO A 83 -7.05 18.36 3.03
C PRO A 83 -6.19 18.76 1.82
N SER A 84 -4.88 18.93 2.00
CA SER A 84 -3.96 19.25 0.90
C SER A 84 -3.87 18.12 -0.14
N LEU A 85 -3.92 16.86 0.29
CA LEU A 85 -3.92 15.71 -0.62
C LEU A 85 -5.26 15.61 -1.36
N LEU A 86 -6.38 15.80 -0.67
CA LEU A 86 -7.70 15.84 -1.31
C LEU A 86 -7.79 16.97 -2.35
N ALA A 87 -7.22 18.14 -2.06
CA ALA A 87 -7.14 19.25 -3.01
C ALA A 87 -6.30 18.88 -4.25
N ALA A 88 -5.18 18.18 -4.07
CA ALA A 88 -4.36 17.72 -5.18
C ALA A 88 -5.08 16.68 -6.05
N ILE A 89 -5.77 15.71 -5.44
CA ILE A 89 -6.57 14.69 -6.13
C ILE A 89 -7.62 15.37 -7.03
N ARG A 90 -8.37 16.34 -6.47
CA ARG A 90 -9.37 17.11 -7.20
C ARG A 90 -8.76 17.96 -8.32
N LYS A 91 -7.62 18.61 -8.07
CA LYS A 91 -6.91 19.43 -9.06
C LYS A 91 -6.50 18.63 -10.30
N HIS A 92 -6.19 17.35 -10.15
CA HIS A 92 -5.82 16.46 -11.26
C HIS A 92 -7.02 15.79 -11.93
N GLY A 93 -8.26 16.10 -11.49
CA GLY A 93 -9.48 15.58 -12.12
C GLY A 93 -9.83 14.14 -11.73
N TYR A 94 -9.27 13.61 -10.64
CA TYR A 94 -9.66 12.29 -10.15
C TYR A 94 -11.00 12.38 -9.41
N GLU A 95 -12.05 11.88 -10.05
CA GLU A 95 -13.42 11.95 -9.52
C GLU A 95 -13.70 10.87 -8.46
N ALA A 96 -13.15 9.67 -8.66
CA ALA A 96 -13.36 8.52 -7.80
C ALA A 96 -12.11 7.63 -7.73
N PRO A 97 -11.91 6.90 -6.61
CA PRO A 97 -10.86 5.90 -6.50
C PRO A 97 -11.08 4.76 -7.50
N THR A 98 -9.98 4.19 -7.98
CA THR A 98 -10.03 2.98 -8.81
C THR A 98 -10.46 1.77 -7.98
N PRO A 99 -10.91 0.66 -8.60
CA PRO A 99 -11.36 -0.52 -7.87
C PRO A 99 -10.37 -1.04 -6.81
N ILE A 100 -9.07 -1.03 -7.12
CA ILE A 100 -8.04 -1.44 -6.15
C ILE A 100 -7.91 -0.42 -5.01
N GLN A 101 -7.93 0.88 -5.32
CA GLN A 101 -7.87 1.95 -4.32
C GLN A 101 -9.07 1.94 -3.38
N CYS A 102 -10.25 1.51 -3.86
CA CYS A 102 -11.42 1.36 -3.02
C CYS A 102 -11.22 0.37 -1.88
N GLN A 103 -10.35 -0.64 -2.05
CA GLN A 103 -10.19 -1.72 -1.06
C GLN A 103 -8.91 -1.58 -0.21
N THR A 104 -7.91 -0.85 -0.69
CA THR A 104 -6.58 -0.82 -0.07
C THR A 104 -6.23 0.47 0.65
N LEU A 105 -6.95 1.58 0.39
CA LEU A 105 -6.74 2.86 1.08
C LEU A 105 -7.56 2.90 2.37
#